data_AF-A0AAW1I869-F1
#
_entry.id   AF-A0AAW1I869-F1
#
_cell.length_a   1.000
_cell.length_b   1.000
_cell.length_c   1.000
_cell.angle_alpha   90.00
_cell.angle_beta   90.00
_cell.angle_gamma   90.00
#
_symmetry.space_group_name_H-M   'P 1'
#
loop_
_entity.id
_entity.type
_entity.pdbx_description
1 polymer ?
#
loop_
_entity_poly.entity_id
_entity_poly.type
_entity_poly.pdbx_seq_one_letter_code
_entity_poly.pdbx_strand_id
1 'polypeptide(L)'
;MNHSLIIIKNFSFVTKHSYDLLKKNTVFKFGELEFKAMEDLKTMLVADPVLAIYSHNVETELLCDASIYGYGAILLQRQPGEKMHPVMYFSKRTTDCEMRCHS
;
A
#
# COMPACT_ATOMS: atom_id res chain seq x y z
N MET A 1 8.67 9.52 -0.33
CA MET A 1 7.79 9.77 -1.48
C MET A 1 6.59 8.84 -1.33
N ASN A 2 5.41 9.38 -1.02
CA ASN A 2 4.22 8.60 -0.64
C ASN A 2 3.45 8.12 -1.88
N HIS A 3 3.95 7.09 -2.56
CA HIS A 3 3.27 6.51 -3.75
C HIS A 3 1.99 5.71 -3.41
N SER A 4 1.76 5.40 -2.13
CA SER A 4 0.62 4.59 -1.65
C SER A 4 -0.66 5.37 -1.34
N LEU A 5 -0.65 6.72 -1.44
CA LEU A 5 -1.81 7.57 -1.12
C LEU A 5 -2.94 7.54 -2.17
N ILE A 6 -2.71 6.96 -3.34
CA ILE A 6 -3.62 7.10 -4.49
C ILE A 6 -4.83 6.14 -4.41
N ILE A 7 -4.75 5.09 -3.60
CA ILE A 7 -5.70 3.96 -3.67
C ILE A 7 -6.82 4.05 -2.61
N ILE A 8 -6.57 4.67 -1.46
CA ILE A 8 -7.52 4.67 -0.33
C ILE A 8 -8.11 6.07 -0.13
N LYS A 9 -9.41 6.21 -0.38
CA LYS A 9 -10.13 7.46 -0.09
C LYS A 9 -9.99 7.82 1.39
N ASN A 10 -9.70 9.08 1.69
CA ASN A 10 -9.54 9.58 3.07
C ASN A 10 -8.45 8.88 3.91
N PHE A 11 -7.44 8.28 3.28
CA PHE A 11 -6.33 7.62 3.98
C PHE A 11 -5.76 8.47 5.13
N SER A 12 -5.44 9.74 4.88
CA SER A 12 -4.86 10.65 5.87
C SER A 12 -5.73 10.86 7.11
N PHE A 13 -7.05 10.74 6.97
CA PHE A 13 -7.97 10.84 8.10
C PHE A 13 -7.94 9.57 8.95
N VAL A 14 -7.98 8.40 8.28
CA VAL A 14 -8.03 7.09 8.93
C VAL A 14 -6.72 6.79 9.64
N THR A 15 -5.58 7.13 9.04
CA THR A 15 -4.26 6.87 9.62
C THR A 15 -3.76 7.96 10.55
N LYS A 16 -4.57 8.99 10.83
CA LYS A 16 -4.19 10.12 11.70
C LYS A 16 -3.65 9.66 13.06
N HIS A 17 -4.35 8.74 13.71
CA HIS A 17 -3.94 8.21 15.03
C HIS A 17 -2.60 7.46 14.95
N SER A 18 -2.38 6.68 13.89
CA SER A 18 -1.10 6.02 13.64
C SER A 18 0.02 7.02 13.34
N TYR A 19 -0.26 8.10 12.62
CA TYR A 19 0.72 9.16 12.36
C TYR A 19 1.09 9.95 13.62
N ASP A 20 0.13 10.18 14.51
CA ASP A 20 0.36 10.90 15.77
C ASP A 20 1.33 10.13 16.69
N LEU A 21 1.32 8.79 16.64
CA LEU A 21 2.30 7.94 17.35
C LEU A 21 3.74 8.11 16.86
N LEU A 22 3.95 8.51 15.61
CA LEU A 22 5.28 8.66 15.01
C LEU A 22 5.87 10.06 15.22
N LYS A 23 5.13 10.97 15.84
CA LYS A 23 5.61 12.34 16.11
C LYS A 23 6.69 12.37 17.19
N LYS A 24 7.64 13.29 17.02
CA LYS A 24 8.71 13.52 17.99
C LYS A 24 8.11 13.92 19.35
N ASN A 25 8.65 13.36 20.43
CA ASN A 25 8.22 13.57 21.82
C ASN A 25 6.82 13.02 22.18
N THR A 26 6.25 12.15 21.35
CA THR A 26 5.04 11.40 21.72
C THR A 26 5.42 10.11 22.45
N VAL A 27 4.75 9.80 23.56
CA VAL A 27 4.87 8.49 24.21
C VAL A 27 4.15 7.46 23.35
N PHE A 28 4.89 6.44 22.89
CA PHE A 28 4.29 5.37 22.09
C PHE A 28 3.31 4.57 22.96
N LYS A 29 2.01 4.76 22.72
CA LYS A 29 0.94 4.01 23.37
C LYS A 29 0.00 3.50 22.30
N PHE A 30 0.12 2.22 21.98
CA PHE A 30 -0.78 1.56 21.04
C PHE A 30 -2.05 1.12 21.77
N GLY A 31 -3.10 1.93 21.71
CA GLY A 31 -4.37 1.69 22.37
C GLY A 31 -5.47 1.27 21.40
N GLU A 32 -6.71 1.37 21.87
CA GLU A 32 -7.89 0.99 21.10
C GLU A 32 -8.11 1.86 19.86
N LEU A 33 -7.78 3.16 19.93
CA LEU A 33 -7.93 4.08 18.80
C LEU A 33 -6.97 3.74 17.67
N GLU A 34 -5.71 3.43 18.00
CA GLU A 34 -4.69 3.07 17.01
C GLU A 34 -4.94 1.67 16.44
N PHE A 35 -5.39 0.74 17.27
CA PHE A 35 -5.83 -0.58 16.82
C PHE A 35 -7.00 -0.47 15.84
N LYS A 36 -8.03 0.30 16.18
CA LYS A 36 -9.18 0.53 15.32
C LYS A 36 -8.79 1.22 14.01
N ALA A 37 -7.94 2.24 14.05
CA ALA A 37 -7.42 2.89 12.86
C ALA A 37 -6.68 1.91 11.92
N MET A 38 -5.90 0.98 12.47
CA MET A 38 -5.25 -0.07 11.67
C MET A 38 -6.25 -1.06 11.09
N GLU A 39 -7.29 -1.44 11.84
CA GLU A 39 -8.29 -2.39 11.35
C GLU A 39 -9.22 -1.77 10.29
N ASP A 40 -9.58 -0.51 10.47
CA ASP A 40 -10.29 0.28 9.47
C ASP A 40 -9.44 0.38 8.19
N LEU A 41 -8.13 0.61 8.33
CA LEU A 41 -7.21 0.64 7.19
C LEU A 41 -7.14 -0.70 6.45
N LYS A 42 -7.05 -1.83 7.17
CA LYS A 42 -7.10 -3.17 6.54
C LYS A 42 -8.42 -3.41 5.83
N THR A 43 -9.53 -3.00 6.45
CA THR A 43 -10.86 -3.17 5.85
C THR A 43 -10.97 -2.36 4.57
N MET A 44 -10.48 -1.12 4.56
CA MET A 44 -10.48 -0.28 3.36
C MET A 44 -9.53 -0.79 2.27
N LEU A 45 -8.42 -1.44 2.65
CA LEU A 45 -7.53 -2.14 1.73
C LEU A 45 -8.18 -3.38 1.09
N VAL A 46 -9.29 -3.88 1.64
CA VAL A 46 -9.99 -5.09 1.18
C VAL A 46 -11.40 -4.78 0.63
N ALA A 47 -11.93 -3.56 0.84
CA ALA A 47 -13.28 -3.15 0.46
C ALA A 47 -13.38 -2.62 -0.99
N ASP A 48 -14.35 -3.13 -1.74
CA ASP A 48 -14.61 -2.92 -3.19
C ASP A 48 -14.66 -1.44 -3.66
N PRO A 49 -14.15 -1.09 -4.87
CA PRO A 49 -13.37 -1.90 -5.80
C PRO A 49 -11.87 -1.68 -5.55
N VAL A 50 -11.26 -2.58 -4.78
CA VAL A 50 -9.81 -2.54 -4.55
C VAL A 50 -9.06 -2.96 -5.82
N LEU A 51 -9.62 -3.87 -6.62
CA LEU A 51 -8.97 -4.44 -7.79
C LEU A 51 -9.91 -4.47 -9.00
N ALA A 52 -9.41 -4.06 -10.16
CA ALA A 52 -10.08 -4.23 -11.42
C ALA A 52 -9.74 -5.60 -12.04
N ILE A 53 -10.63 -6.11 -12.89
CA ILE A 53 -10.38 -7.35 -13.64
C ILE A 53 -9.31 -7.07 -14.69
N TYR A 54 -8.33 -7.97 -14.78
CA TYR A 54 -7.26 -7.87 -15.77
C TYR A 54 -7.82 -7.93 -17.21
N SER A 55 -7.36 -7.02 -18.06
CA SER A 55 -7.66 -7.01 -19.49
C SER A 55 -6.38 -6.94 -20.31
N HIS A 56 -6.21 -7.84 -21.27
CA HIS A 56 -5.02 -7.95 -22.11
C HIS A 56 -4.88 -6.81 -23.13
N ASN A 57 -5.96 -6.06 -23.37
CA ASN A 57 -6.05 -5.06 -24.44
C ASN A 57 -5.84 -3.63 -23.96
N VAL A 58 -5.52 -3.43 -22.67
CA VAL A 58 -5.37 -2.10 -22.07
C VAL A 58 -3.94 -1.89 -21.58
N GLU A 59 -3.54 -0.62 -21.56
CA GLU A 59 -2.24 -0.21 -21.04
C GLU A 59 -2.08 -0.65 -19.58
N THR A 60 -0.89 -1.14 -19.26
CA THR A 60 -0.54 -1.68 -17.95
C THR A 60 0.71 -0.97 -17.43
N GLU A 61 0.68 -0.55 -16.18
CA GLU A 61 1.78 0.09 -15.48
C GLU A 61 2.16 -0.75 -14.26
N LEU A 62 3.46 -0.95 -14.05
CA LEU A 62 3.99 -1.70 -12.92
C LEU A 62 4.72 -0.74 -11.99
N LEU A 63 4.18 -0.55 -10.79
CA LEU A 63 4.85 0.21 -9.73
C LEU A 63 5.56 -0.77 -8.81
N CYS A 64 6.89 -0.69 -8.73
CA CYS A 64 7.69 -1.54 -7.86
C CYS A 64 8.44 -0.70 -6.82
N ASP A 65 8.57 -1.24 -5.62
CA ASP A 65 9.47 -0.73 -4.59
C ASP A 65 10.20 -1.91 -3.93
N ALA A 66 11.45 -1.68 -3.54
CA ALA A 66 12.30 -2.72 -3.00
C ALA A 66 13.19 -2.19 -1.87
N SER A 67 13.44 -3.08 -0.92
CA SER A 67 14.37 -2.88 0.19
C SER A 67 15.18 -4.14 0.40
N ILE A 68 16.21 -4.04 1.25
CA ILE A 68 16.99 -5.21 1.67
C ILE A 68 16.10 -6.34 2.18
N TYR A 69 14.98 -6.05 2.84
CA TYR A 69 14.12 -7.05 3.49
C TYR A 69 13.03 -7.63 2.59
N GLY A 70 12.75 -7.01 1.45
CA GLY A 70 11.61 -7.39 0.64
C GLY A 70 11.33 -6.41 -0.48
N TYR A 71 10.56 -6.90 -1.45
CA TYR A 71 10.10 -6.13 -2.59
C TYR A 71 8.60 -6.29 -2.76
N GLY A 72 7.98 -5.22 -3.24
CA GLY A 72 6.56 -5.14 -3.55
C GLY A 72 6.34 -4.58 -4.93
N ALA A 73 5.22 -4.96 -5.54
CA ALA A 73 4.78 -4.43 -6.80
C ALA A 73 3.26 -4.25 -6.84
N ILE A 74 2.80 -3.28 -7.62
CA ILE A 74 1.39 -3.04 -7.93
C ILE A 74 1.26 -3.06 -9.44
N LEU A 75 0.41 -3.94 -9.95
CA LEU A 75 0.00 -3.96 -11.34
C LEU A 75 -1.22 -3.04 -11.50
N LEU A 76 -1.07 -1.93 -12.21
CA LEU A 76 -2.12 -1.00 -12.55
C LEU A 76 -2.54 -1.21 -14.01
N GLN A 77 -3.82 -1.06 -14.31
CA GLN A 77 -4.32 -1.03 -15.68
C GLN A 77 -5.26 0.13 -15.92
N ARG A 78 -5.21 0.70 -17.13
CA ARG A 78 -6.12 1.77 -17.54
C ARG A 78 -7.54 1.22 -17.68
N GLN A 79 -8.46 1.72 -16.86
CA GLN A 79 -9.88 1.38 -16.92
C GLN A 79 -10.64 2.32 -17.88
N PRO A 80 -11.84 1.95 -18.36
CA PRO A 80 -12.69 2.85 -19.13
C PRO A 80 -12.94 4.16 -18.36
N GLY A 81 -12.53 5.31 -18.91
CA GLY A 81 -12.56 6.61 -18.21
C GLY A 81 -11.22 7.10 -17.65
N GLU A 82 -10.11 6.55 -18.15
CA GLU A 82 -8.71 7.05 -18.07
C GLU A 82 -7.98 6.95 -16.73
N LYS A 83 -8.58 6.42 -15.66
CA LYS A 83 -7.84 6.21 -14.41
C LYS A 83 -7.11 4.87 -14.43
N MET A 84 -5.82 4.91 -14.07
CA MET A 84 -5.07 3.71 -13.70
C MET A 84 -5.70 3.10 -12.45
N HIS A 85 -6.08 1.84 -12.53
CA HIS A 85 -6.68 1.10 -11.43
C HIS A 85 -5.84 -0.13 -11.11
N PRO A 86 -5.55 -0.40 -9.84
CA PRO A 86 -4.87 -1.63 -9.44
C PRO A 86 -5.65 -2.87 -9.85
N VAL A 87 -4.92 -3.88 -10.33
CA VAL A 87 -5.40 -5.20 -10.75
C VAL A 87 -4.78 -6.29 -9.89
N MET A 88 -3.55 -6.08 -9.41
CA MET A 88 -2.87 -7.02 -8.53
C MET A 88 -1.88 -6.29 -7.62
N TYR A 89 -1.80 -6.74 -6.37
CA TYR A 89 -0.71 -6.43 -5.45
C TYR A 89 0.18 -7.65 -5.31
N PHE A 90 1.48 -7.43 -5.30
CA PHE A 90 2.49 -8.45 -5.06
C PHE A 90 3.43 -7.97 -3.97
N SER A 91 3.79 -8.87 -3.06
CA SER A 91 4.85 -8.61 -2.08
C SER A 91 5.56 -9.92 -1.75
N LYS A 92 6.88 -9.84 -1.59
CA LYS A 92 7.71 -10.99 -1.25
C LYS A 92 8.89 -10.54 -0.41
N ARG A 93 9.20 -11.33 0.61
CA ARG A 93 10.41 -11.17 1.43
C ARG A 93 11.63 -11.63 0.63
N THR A 94 12.73 -10.89 0.74
CA THR A 94 14.01 -11.32 0.19
C THR A 94 14.54 -12.56 0.91
N THR A 95 15.21 -13.40 0.15
CA THR A 95 16.01 -14.51 0.67
C THR A 95 17.32 -14.01 1.27
N ASP A 96 17.97 -14.85 2.08
CA ASP A 96 19.28 -14.53 2.67
C ASP A 96 20.36 -14.21 1.63
N CYS A 97 20.24 -14.76 0.42
CA CYS A 97 21.12 -14.43 -0.70
C CYS A 97 20.76 -13.06 -1.29
N GLU A 98 19.48 -12.80 -1.59
CA GLU A 98 19.02 -11.53 -2.16
C GLU A 98 19.32 -10.33 -1.25
N MET A 99 19.26 -10.50 0.08
CA MET A 99 19.65 -9.49 1.08
C MET A 99 21.08 -8.98 0.89
N ARG A 100 21.99 -9.83 0.42
CA ARG A 100 23.43 -9.51 0.27
C ARG A 100 23.76 -8.88 -1.07
N CYS A 101 22.81 -8.90 -2.01
CA CYS A 101 22.96 -8.31 -3.34
C CYS A 101 22.48 -6.85 -3.40
N HIS A 102 22.05 -6.29 -2.27
CA HIS A 102 21.58 -4.92 -2.20
C HIS A 102 22.78 -3.96 -2.18
N SER A 103 22.85 -3.09 -3.18
CA SER A 103 23.81 -1.99 -3.28
C SER A 103 23.57 -0.91 -2.24
#